data_AF-A0A1M3I9E1-F1
#
_entry.id   AF-A0A1M3I9E1-F1
#
_cell.length_a   1.000
_cell.length_b   1.000
_cell.length_c   1.000
_cell.angle_alpha   90.00
_cell.angle_beta   90.00
_cell.angle_gamma   90.00
#
_symmetry.space_group_name_H-M   'P 1'
#
loop_
_entity.id
_entity.type
_entity.pdbx_description
1 polymer ?
#
loop_
_entity_poly.entity_id
_entity_poly.type
_entity_poly.pdbx_seq_one_letter_code
_entity_poly.pdbx_strand_id
1 'polypeptide(L)'
;MERNVEMTGGARLGRRTVLVGAAAVALLALPGCETMRRYSLVDAVRRLLYHAQANAFARLMAPGGFWDNQLTRLDLPGALGSRGNILTNILTSMVFKDRLQREFNHMAERGARRAAPLVADAVEVIGIANAKALLDGGPTAATGYLRGQMAGSLIEAMSPELADALRISQEPLVGQALAALTGVDVSGLARDFAGEVDDAIWAEMGRQEAAIRADPRSTKDPVLIGALAAGY
;
A
#
# COMPACT_ATOMS: atom_id res chain seq x y z
N MET A 1 51.00 -69.25 -26.90
CA MET A 1 50.40 -70.09 -27.95
C MET A 1 49.64 -71.20 -27.25
N GLU A 2 48.46 -70.92 -26.71
CA GLU A 2 47.16 -70.77 -27.40
C GLU A 2 46.33 -72.05 -27.30
N ARG A 3 45.04 -71.84 -27.03
CA ARG A 3 43.89 -72.75 -27.06
C ARG A 3 43.54 -73.40 -25.71
N ASN A 4 42.57 -72.82 -24.99
CA ASN A 4 41.12 -72.76 -25.22
C ASN A 4 40.43 -73.92 -24.49
N VAL A 5 39.80 -73.55 -23.38
CA VAL A 5 38.91 -74.38 -22.56
C VAL A 5 37.61 -74.60 -23.35
N GLU A 6 37.35 -75.84 -23.76
CA GLU A 6 36.04 -76.27 -24.26
C GLU A 6 35.17 -76.72 -23.10
N MET A 7 34.11 -75.96 -22.85
CA MET A 7 33.05 -76.24 -21.89
C MET A 7 32.02 -77.18 -22.52
N THR A 8 32.02 -78.45 -22.10
CA THR A 8 30.91 -79.38 -22.37
C THR A 8 29.85 -79.28 -21.28
N GLY A 9 28.60 -79.02 -21.66
CA GLY A 9 27.47 -79.12 -20.73
C GLY A 9 26.20 -78.43 -21.21
N GLY A 10 25.57 -78.97 -22.26
CA GLY A 10 24.26 -78.51 -22.71
C GLY A 10 23.16 -78.87 -21.71
N ALA A 11 22.42 -77.85 -21.25
CA ALA A 11 21.12 -78.02 -20.63
C ALA A 11 20.09 -77.20 -21.41
N ARG A 12 19.17 -77.90 -22.06
CA ARG A 12 18.01 -77.35 -22.77
C ARG A 12 17.10 -76.68 -21.75
N LEU A 13 17.03 -75.34 -21.74
CA LEU A 13 16.11 -74.59 -20.88
C LEU A 13 14.83 -74.28 -21.66
N GLY A 14 13.74 -74.88 -21.18
CA GLY A 14 12.40 -74.77 -21.73
C GLY A 14 11.80 -73.38 -21.58
N ARG A 15 11.01 -73.00 -22.59
CA ARG A 15 10.02 -71.93 -22.52
C ARG A 15 9.02 -72.23 -21.40
N ARG A 16 9.19 -71.61 -20.23
CA ARG A 16 8.18 -71.29 -19.21
C ARG A 16 8.86 -71.23 -17.85
N THR A 17 9.28 -70.05 -17.44
CA THR A 17 9.07 -69.55 -16.07
C THR A 17 9.54 -68.10 -16.01
N VAL A 18 8.55 -67.21 -16.15
CA VAL A 18 8.64 -65.83 -15.71
C VAL A 18 8.73 -65.86 -14.19
N LEU A 19 9.76 -65.21 -13.64
CA LEU A 19 9.86 -64.57 -12.31
C LEU A 19 11.32 -64.59 -11.85
N VAL A 20 12.13 -63.70 -12.43
CA VAL A 20 13.40 -63.27 -11.83
C VAL A 20 13.22 -61.81 -11.45
N GLY A 21 13.58 -61.51 -10.20
CA GLY A 21 13.35 -60.25 -9.55
C GLY A 21 14.01 -59.05 -10.22
N ALA A 22 13.33 -57.92 -10.08
CA ALA A 22 13.93 -56.61 -10.11
C ALA A 22 13.38 -55.84 -8.90
N ALA A 23 14.06 -55.95 -7.76
CA ALA A 23 14.00 -54.95 -6.72
C ALA A 23 14.71 -53.69 -7.25
N ALA A 24 14.06 -52.96 -8.16
CA ALA A 24 14.45 -51.63 -8.54
C ALA A 24 13.62 -50.68 -7.69
N VAL A 25 14.29 -50.05 -6.72
CA VAL A 25 13.80 -48.93 -5.93
C VAL A 25 13.26 -47.89 -6.92
N ALA A 26 11.94 -47.87 -7.10
CA ALA A 26 11.24 -46.76 -7.71
C ALA A 26 11.38 -45.59 -6.73
N LEU A 27 12.45 -44.81 -6.92
CA LEU A 27 12.59 -43.48 -6.36
C LEU A 27 11.24 -42.79 -6.53
N LEU A 28 10.58 -42.54 -5.40
CA LEU A 28 9.46 -41.64 -5.27
C LEU A 28 9.92 -40.27 -5.74
N ALA A 29 9.88 -40.02 -7.06
CA ALA A 29 9.88 -38.70 -7.63
C ALA A 29 8.53 -38.09 -7.25
N LEU A 30 8.41 -37.65 -5.99
CA LEU A 30 7.33 -36.80 -5.54
C LEU A 30 7.41 -35.52 -6.38
N PRO A 31 6.41 -35.17 -7.21
CA PRO A 31 6.25 -33.80 -7.67
C PRO A 31 5.68 -32.99 -6.49
N GLY A 32 6.40 -32.94 -5.37
CA GLY A 32 5.90 -32.47 -4.08
C GLY A 32 6.46 -31.11 -3.64
N CYS A 33 7.34 -30.49 -4.43
CA CYS A 33 7.99 -29.23 -4.04
C CYS A 33 7.83 -28.06 -5.02
N GLU A 34 7.10 -28.21 -6.13
CA GLU A 34 6.74 -27.06 -6.99
C GLU A 34 5.44 -26.37 -6.54
N THR A 35 4.57 -27.06 -5.80
CA THR A 35 3.28 -26.52 -5.35
C THR A 35 3.39 -25.63 -4.11
N MET A 36 4.48 -25.69 -3.35
CA MET A 36 4.74 -24.78 -2.21
C MET A 36 5.47 -23.49 -2.59
N ARG A 37 5.90 -23.30 -3.86
CA ARG A 37 6.78 -22.19 -4.26
C ARG A 37 6.16 -21.16 -5.20
N ARG A 38 4.85 -21.22 -5.47
CA ARG A 38 4.18 -20.25 -6.36
C ARG A 38 3.09 -19.50 -5.63
N TYR A 39 3.45 -18.74 -4.60
CA TYR A 39 2.62 -17.59 -4.29
C TYR A 39 2.58 -16.70 -5.53
N SER A 40 1.38 -16.34 -5.99
CA SER A 40 1.26 -15.41 -7.10
C SER A 40 1.95 -14.11 -6.69
N LEU A 41 2.85 -13.59 -7.53
CA LEU A 41 3.48 -12.29 -7.27
C LEU A 41 2.42 -11.19 -7.14
N VAL A 42 1.28 -11.35 -7.83
CA VAL A 42 0.10 -10.50 -7.69
C VAL A 42 -0.44 -10.53 -6.26
N ASP A 43 -0.55 -11.71 -5.65
CA ASP A 43 -1.02 -11.83 -4.26
C ASP A 43 -0.04 -11.22 -3.27
N ALA A 44 1.27 -11.33 -3.52
CA ALA A 44 2.28 -10.68 -2.71
C ALA A 44 2.17 -9.14 -2.78
N VAL A 45 2.00 -8.56 -3.98
CA VAL A 45 1.76 -7.12 -4.13
C VAL A 45 0.46 -6.70 -3.44
N ARG A 46 -0.62 -7.49 -3.57
CA ARG A 46 -1.89 -7.22 -2.90
C ARG A 46 -1.75 -7.22 -1.38
N ARG A 47 -1.04 -8.20 -0.81
CA ARG A 47 -0.75 -8.28 0.63
C ARG A 47 0.11 -7.11 1.10
N LEU A 48 1.12 -6.72 0.33
CA LEU A 48 1.93 -5.54 0.60
C LEU A 48 1.06 -4.28 0.71
N LEU A 49 0.22 -4.04 -0.30
CA LEU A 49 -0.69 -2.90 -0.34
C LEU A 49 -1.72 -2.95 0.80
N TYR A 50 -2.27 -4.13 1.10
CA TYR A 50 -3.20 -4.33 2.20
C TYR A 50 -2.59 -3.95 3.56
N HIS A 51 -1.35 -4.37 3.84
CA HIS A 51 -0.67 -3.98 5.08
C HIS A 51 -0.32 -2.49 5.08
N ALA A 52 0.17 -1.95 3.95
CA ALA A 52 0.54 -0.55 3.83
C ALA A 52 -0.66 0.38 4.05
N GLN A 53 -1.80 0.12 3.41
CA GLN A 53 -3.01 0.93 3.58
C GLN A 53 -3.58 0.81 5.00
N ALA A 54 -3.65 -0.39 5.57
CA ALA A 54 -4.18 -0.59 6.92
C ALA A 54 -3.35 0.16 7.96
N ASN A 55 -2.03 0.06 7.89
CA ASN A 55 -1.12 0.76 8.81
C ASN A 55 -1.17 2.28 8.60
N ALA A 56 -1.28 2.74 7.35
CA ALA A 56 -1.34 4.17 7.03
C ALA A 56 -2.60 4.81 7.61
N PHE A 57 -3.77 4.23 7.33
CA PHE A 57 -5.04 4.74 7.85
C PHE A 57 -5.13 4.63 9.37
N ALA A 58 -4.60 3.56 9.97
CA ALA A 58 -4.51 3.45 11.42
C ALA A 58 -3.68 4.59 12.05
N ARG A 59 -2.61 5.02 11.38
CA ARG A 59 -1.78 6.13 11.85
C ARG A 59 -2.43 7.50 11.60
N LEU A 60 -2.99 7.73 10.41
CA LEU A 60 -3.61 9.00 10.05
C LEU A 60 -4.85 9.31 10.90
N MET A 61 -5.65 8.29 11.21
CA MET A 61 -6.83 8.43 12.05
C MET A 61 -6.55 8.36 13.56
N ALA A 62 -5.30 8.13 13.97
CA ALA A 62 -4.92 8.25 15.38
C ALA A 62 -5.01 9.73 15.82
N PRO A 63 -5.21 10.01 17.12
CA PRO A 63 -5.13 11.37 17.63
C PRO A 63 -3.80 12.03 17.24
N GLY A 64 -3.85 13.12 16.48
CA GLY A 64 -2.64 13.79 15.97
C GLY A 64 -2.01 13.17 14.71
N GLY A 65 -2.64 12.19 14.07
CA GLY A 65 -2.10 11.51 12.89
C GLY A 65 -1.79 12.43 11.70
N PHE A 66 -2.64 13.44 11.46
CA PHE A 66 -2.39 14.53 10.50
C PHE A 66 -1.55 15.69 11.07
N TRP A 67 -1.34 15.74 12.38
CA TRP A 67 -0.65 16.80 13.11
C TRP A 67 0.87 16.59 13.22
N ASP A 68 1.30 15.36 13.48
CA ASP A 68 2.67 15.05 13.91
C ASP A 68 3.66 14.87 12.75
N ASN A 69 3.21 14.81 11.49
CA ASN A 69 4.09 14.66 10.33
C ASN A 69 4.29 16.03 9.66
N GLN A 70 5.49 16.60 9.75
CA GLN A 70 5.85 17.85 9.04
C GLN A 70 5.71 17.75 7.52
N LEU A 71 5.66 16.53 6.97
CA LEU A 71 5.44 16.23 5.54
C LEU A 71 3.96 16.11 5.15
N THR A 72 3.04 15.94 6.12
CA THR A 72 1.58 15.92 5.91
C THR A 72 0.92 17.14 6.55
N ARG A 73 1.72 18.10 7.02
CA ARG A 73 1.19 19.35 7.56
C ARG A 73 0.50 20.06 6.42
N LEU A 74 -0.81 20.10 6.51
CA LEU A 74 -1.68 20.83 5.61
C LEU A 74 -1.36 22.31 5.85
N ASP A 75 -0.47 22.87 5.03
CA ASP A 75 -0.21 24.30 5.04
C ASP A 75 -1.50 25.00 4.64
N LEU A 76 -1.80 26.13 5.28
CA LEU A 76 -3.01 26.86 4.96
C LEU A 76 -3.02 27.15 3.45
N PRO A 77 -4.11 26.81 2.72
CA PRO A 77 -4.17 26.89 1.26
C PRO A 77 -3.69 28.27 0.83
N GLY A 78 -2.89 28.35 -0.24
CA GLY A 78 -2.13 29.56 -0.62
C GLY A 78 -2.94 30.87 -0.67
N ALA A 79 -4.27 30.79 -0.75
CA ALA A 79 -5.21 31.89 -0.54
C ALA A 79 -5.08 32.59 0.83
N LEU A 80 -4.81 31.85 1.91
CA LEU A 80 -4.63 32.35 3.28
C LEU A 80 -3.22 32.87 3.56
N GLY A 81 -2.22 32.40 2.81
CA GLY A 81 -0.81 32.74 3.03
C GLY A 81 -0.30 33.94 2.24
N SER A 82 -0.91 34.28 1.10
CA SER A 82 -0.29 35.17 0.09
C SER A 82 -0.89 36.57 -0.06
N ARG A 83 -2.05 36.87 0.54
CA ARG A 83 -2.76 38.15 0.29
C ARG A 83 -3.20 38.85 1.58
N GLY A 84 -2.27 39.59 2.21
CA GLY A 84 -2.63 40.73 3.05
C GLY A 84 -1.88 40.84 4.38
N ASN A 85 -1.03 41.87 4.49
CA ASN A 85 -0.28 42.25 5.70
C ASN A 85 -1.13 42.49 6.96
N ILE A 86 -2.46 42.60 6.84
CA ILE A 86 -3.38 42.82 7.98
C ILE A 86 -3.84 41.48 8.58
N LEU A 87 -4.00 40.43 7.75
CA LEU A 87 -4.26 39.07 8.25
C LEU A 87 -3.02 38.41 8.82
N THR A 88 -1.83 38.77 8.32
CA THR A 88 -0.56 38.28 8.87
C THR A 88 -0.48 38.52 10.38
N ASN A 89 -0.94 39.66 10.91
CA ASN A 89 -0.84 39.98 12.34
C ASN A 89 -1.84 39.22 13.24
N ILE A 90 -3.05 38.93 12.75
CA ILE A 90 -4.06 38.14 13.49
C ILE A 90 -3.74 36.64 13.38
N LEU A 91 -3.28 36.20 12.21
CA LEU A 91 -2.82 34.83 11.96
C LEU A 91 -1.43 34.54 12.55
N THR A 92 -0.62 35.53 12.97
CA THR A 92 0.71 35.30 13.58
C THR A 92 0.67 34.85 15.03
N SER A 93 -0.47 34.94 15.73
CA SER A 93 -0.57 34.35 17.06
C SER A 93 -0.39 32.84 16.94
N MET A 94 0.68 32.29 17.52
CA MET A 94 0.94 30.84 17.52
C MET A 94 -0.28 30.06 18.05
N VAL A 95 -0.98 30.63 19.03
CA VAL A 95 -2.20 30.05 19.62
C VAL A 95 -3.35 29.99 18.59
N PHE A 96 -3.48 30.98 17.72
CA PHE A 96 -4.50 30.99 16.67
C PHE A 96 -4.20 29.95 15.59
N LYS A 97 -2.95 29.90 15.09
CA LYS A 97 -2.52 28.90 14.10
C LYS A 97 -2.73 27.48 14.62
N ASP A 98 -2.34 27.23 15.85
CA ASP A 98 -2.45 25.94 16.51
C ASP A 98 -3.92 25.49 16.67
N ARG A 99 -4.84 26.41 17.01
CA ARG A 99 -6.29 26.11 17.02
C ARG A 99 -6.84 25.86 15.63
N LEU A 100 -6.53 26.72 14.66
CA LEU A 100 -7.01 26.56 13.28
C LEU A 100 -6.53 25.24 12.68
N GLN A 101 -5.25 24.91 12.85
CA GLN A 101 -4.68 23.67 12.33
C GLN A 101 -5.32 22.43 12.97
N ARG A 102 -5.68 22.46 14.26
CA ARG A 102 -6.44 21.37 14.89
C ARG A 102 -7.77 21.13 14.19
N GLU A 103 -8.49 22.19 13.86
CA GLU A 103 -9.76 22.08 13.13
C GLU A 103 -9.57 21.49 11.75
N PHE A 104 -8.58 21.98 10.99
CA PHE A 104 -8.25 21.40 9.69
C PHE A 104 -7.84 19.92 9.81
N ASN A 105 -7.11 19.53 10.85
CA ASN A 105 -6.78 18.12 11.08
C ASN A 105 -8.02 17.27 11.39
N HIS A 106 -8.96 17.77 12.17
CA HIS A 106 -10.25 17.09 12.35
C HIS A 106 -11.02 16.96 11.04
N MET A 107 -11.00 17.98 10.19
CA MET A 107 -11.61 17.90 8.87
C MET A 107 -10.90 16.87 7.97
N ALA A 108 -9.56 16.85 7.98
CA ALA A 108 -8.74 15.89 7.26
C ALA A 108 -9.02 14.44 7.70
N GLU A 109 -9.20 14.21 9.01
CA GLU A 109 -9.61 12.90 9.53
C GLU A 109 -10.93 12.43 8.93
N ARG A 110 -11.92 13.33 8.80
CA ARG A 110 -13.21 13.01 8.15
C ARG A 110 -13.02 12.68 6.67
N GLY A 111 -12.17 13.43 5.97
CA GLY A 111 -11.76 13.12 4.59
C GLY A 111 -11.12 11.73 4.49
N ALA A 112 -10.12 11.45 5.32
CA ALA A 112 -9.43 10.16 5.36
C ALA A 112 -10.38 8.99 5.64
N ARG A 113 -11.32 9.16 6.57
CA ARG A 113 -12.36 8.17 6.86
C ARG A 113 -13.24 7.89 5.65
N ARG A 114 -13.52 8.91 4.83
CA ARG A 114 -14.27 8.77 3.58
C ARG A 114 -13.47 8.05 2.50
N ALA A 115 -12.14 8.26 2.45
CA ALA A 115 -11.21 7.69 1.49
C ALA A 115 -10.83 6.22 1.80
N ALA A 116 -10.72 5.84 3.07
CA ALA A 116 -10.28 4.52 3.51
C ALA A 116 -10.96 3.33 2.80
N PRO A 117 -12.31 3.24 2.70
CA PRO A 117 -12.96 2.13 2.00
C PRO A 117 -12.62 2.10 0.50
N LEU A 118 -12.43 3.25 -0.14
CA LEU A 118 -12.08 3.28 -1.57
C LEU A 118 -10.70 2.69 -1.83
N VAL A 119 -9.73 2.99 -0.96
CA VAL A 119 -8.38 2.40 -1.07
C VAL A 119 -8.42 0.91 -0.79
N ALA A 120 -9.18 0.48 0.22
CA ALA A 120 -9.32 -0.94 0.56
C ALA A 120 -9.93 -1.73 -0.60
N ASP A 121 -11.02 -1.24 -1.17
CA ASP A 121 -11.67 -1.83 -2.34
C ASP A 121 -10.70 -1.86 -3.53
N ALA A 122 -10.01 -0.76 -3.80
CA ALA A 122 -9.05 -0.65 -4.89
C ALA A 122 -7.91 -1.69 -4.79
N VAL A 123 -7.39 -1.96 -3.59
CA VAL A 123 -6.38 -3.01 -3.37
C VAL A 123 -6.90 -4.39 -3.75
N GLU A 124 -8.19 -4.66 -3.54
CA GLU A 124 -8.80 -5.93 -3.89
C GLU A 124 -9.09 -6.04 -5.39
N VAL A 125 -9.70 -5.01 -5.98
CA VAL A 125 -10.30 -5.09 -7.33
C VAL A 125 -9.38 -4.64 -8.47
N ILE A 126 -8.41 -3.76 -8.21
CA ILE A 126 -7.55 -3.24 -9.27
C ILE A 126 -6.59 -4.33 -9.74
N GLY A 127 -6.54 -4.55 -11.05
CA GLY A 127 -5.61 -5.49 -11.68
C GLY A 127 -4.17 -5.04 -11.44
N ILE A 128 -3.29 -5.97 -11.09
CA ILE A 128 -1.87 -5.70 -10.84
C ILE A 128 -1.06 -6.16 -12.06
N ALA A 129 -0.60 -5.20 -12.86
CA ALA A 129 0.29 -5.46 -13.99
C ALA A 129 1.75 -5.55 -13.52
N ASN A 130 2.53 -6.46 -14.12
CA ASN A 130 3.97 -6.61 -13.86
C ASN A 130 4.33 -6.68 -12.37
N ALA A 131 3.66 -7.56 -11.62
CA ALA A 131 3.84 -7.70 -10.17
C ALA A 131 5.32 -7.88 -9.74
N LYS A 132 6.15 -8.55 -10.54
CA LYS A 132 7.59 -8.63 -10.30
C LYS A 132 8.26 -7.25 -10.27
N ALA A 133 7.98 -6.41 -11.25
CA ALA A 133 8.56 -5.07 -11.32
C ALA A 133 8.09 -4.17 -10.17
N LEU A 134 6.86 -4.38 -9.67
CA LEU A 134 6.37 -3.66 -8.50
C LEU A 134 7.07 -4.14 -7.21
N LEU A 135 7.32 -5.45 -7.06
CA LEU A 135 8.05 -5.99 -5.90
C LEU A 135 9.53 -5.64 -5.93
N ASP A 136 10.17 -5.66 -7.10
CA ASP A 136 11.59 -5.30 -7.26
C ASP A 136 11.82 -3.78 -7.36
N GLY A 137 10.73 -3.01 -7.46
CA GLY A 137 10.76 -1.57 -7.65
C GLY A 137 11.23 -0.80 -6.42
N GLY A 138 11.23 0.53 -6.54
CA GLY A 138 11.57 1.43 -5.43
C GLY A 138 10.67 1.27 -4.19
N PRO A 139 11.02 1.94 -3.08
CA PRO A 139 10.38 1.74 -1.77
C PRO A 139 8.87 2.02 -1.74
N THR A 140 8.35 2.75 -2.73
CA THR A 140 6.94 3.14 -2.85
C THR A 140 6.30 2.69 -4.16
N ALA A 141 6.90 1.72 -4.86
CA ALA A 141 6.49 1.35 -6.22
C ALA A 141 5.05 0.83 -6.29
N ALA A 142 4.61 0.01 -5.33
CA ALA A 142 3.26 -0.54 -5.33
C ALA A 142 2.23 0.55 -5.00
N THR A 143 2.52 1.42 -4.03
CA THR A 143 1.68 2.55 -3.64
C THR A 143 1.55 3.53 -4.80
N GLY A 144 2.64 3.87 -5.47
CA GLY A 144 2.63 4.74 -6.64
C GLY A 144 1.81 4.17 -7.79
N TYR A 145 1.89 2.85 -8.01
CA TYR A 145 1.03 2.16 -8.97
C TYR A 145 -0.45 2.29 -8.60
N LEU A 146 -0.82 1.97 -7.35
CA LEU A 146 -2.20 2.05 -6.87
C LEU A 146 -2.75 3.47 -6.99
N ARG A 147 -1.98 4.48 -6.58
CA ARG A 147 -2.31 5.90 -6.72
C ARG A 147 -2.62 6.25 -8.17
N GLY A 148 -1.78 5.82 -9.10
CA GLY A 148 -1.97 6.04 -10.53
C GLY A 148 -3.24 5.41 -11.08
N GLN A 149 -3.61 4.21 -10.60
CA GLN A 149 -4.83 3.52 -11.02
C GLN A 149 -6.11 4.16 -10.47
N MET A 150 -6.03 4.82 -9.31
CA MET A 150 -7.17 5.47 -8.68
C MET A 150 -7.49 6.87 -9.25
N ALA A 151 -6.61 7.44 -10.10
CA ALA A 151 -6.86 8.63 -10.93
C ALA A 151 -7.53 9.83 -10.22
N GLY A 152 -7.20 10.10 -8.96
CA GLY A 152 -7.76 11.22 -8.19
C GLY A 152 -9.13 10.97 -7.57
N SER A 153 -9.65 9.73 -7.63
CA SER A 153 -10.95 9.34 -7.04
C SER A 153 -11.09 9.66 -5.55
N LEU A 154 -10.00 9.70 -4.79
CA LEU A 154 -10.05 10.10 -3.38
C LEU A 154 -10.43 11.57 -3.23
N ILE A 155 -9.88 12.45 -4.07
CA ILE A 155 -10.19 13.88 -4.05
C ILE A 155 -11.69 14.09 -4.31
N GLU A 156 -12.23 13.41 -5.32
CA GLU A 156 -13.66 13.46 -5.65
C GLU A 156 -14.55 12.95 -4.51
N ALA A 157 -14.14 11.86 -3.86
CA ALA A 157 -14.88 11.27 -2.76
C ALA A 157 -14.86 12.13 -1.48
N MET A 158 -13.74 12.80 -1.20
CA MET A 158 -13.56 13.62 0.01
C MET A 158 -14.14 15.03 -0.14
N SER A 159 -14.13 15.60 -1.35
CA SER A 159 -14.48 17.01 -1.57
C SER A 159 -15.84 17.42 -1.01
N PRO A 160 -16.95 16.65 -1.17
CA PRO A 160 -18.24 17.03 -0.62
C PRO A 160 -18.23 17.09 0.92
N GLU A 161 -17.65 16.08 1.56
CA GLU A 161 -17.55 16.00 3.02
C GLU A 161 -16.71 17.14 3.59
N LEU A 162 -15.59 17.46 2.95
CA LEU A 162 -14.71 18.55 3.35
C LEU A 162 -15.37 19.93 3.11
N ALA A 163 -16.14 20.09 2.04
CA ALA A 163 -16.92 21.30 1.81
C ALA A 163 -17.98 21.49 2.90
N ASP A 164 -18.65 20.41 3.31
CA ASP A 164 -19.62 20.45 4.41
C ASP A 164 -18.94 20.78 5.75
N ALA A 165 -17.73 20.26 6.00
CA ALA A 165 -16.90 20.65 7.15
C ALA A 165 -16.68 22.16 7.22
N LEU A 166 -16.23 22.72 6.09
CA LEU A 166 -15.86 24.13 6.01
C LEU A 166 -17.08 25.03 6.19
N ARG A 167 -18.27 24.62 5.69
CA ARG A 167 -19.51 25.39 5.84
C ARG A 167 -20.11 25.31 7.24
N ILE A 168 -20.07 24.14 7.86
CA ILE A 168 -20.76 23.84 9.12
C ILE A 168 -19.84 24.09 10.33
N SER A 169 -18.55 24.33 10.11
CA SER A 169 -17.60 24.61 11.19
C SER A 169 -18.12 25.76 12.07
N GLN A 170 -18.46 25.41 13.32
CA GLN A 170 -18.93 26.37 14.33
C GLN A 170 -17.78 27.17 14.94
N GLU A 171 -16.55 26.88 14.53
CA GLU A 171 -15.35 27.53 15.05
C GLU A 171 -15.26 28.96 14.52
N PRO A 172 -15.36 29.98 15.40
CA PRO A 172 -15.32 31.37 14.99
C PRO A 172 -14.04 31.72 14.23
N LEU A 173 -12.95 30.98 14.48
CA LEU A 173 -11.66 31.17 13.83
C LEU A 173 -11.67 30.69 12.38
N VAL A 174 -12.34 29.56 12.08
CA VAL A 174 -12.53 29.08 10.69
C VAL A 174 -13.40 30.06 9.94
N GLY A 175 -14.51 30.50 10.53
CA GLY A 175 -15.39 31.52 9.95
C GLY A 175 -14.67 32.86 9.69
N GLN A 176 -13.82 33.31 10.62
CA GLN A 176 -13.00 34.53 10.44
C GLN A 176 -11.94 34.36 9.35
N ALA A 177 -11.27 33.21 9.29
CA ALA A 177 -10.30 32.91 8.24
C ALA A 177 -10.98 32.88 6.86
N LEU A 178 -12.16 32.27 6.74
CA LEU A 178 -12.95 32.24 5.51
C LEU A 178 -13.52 33.61 5.14
N ALA A 179 -14.01 34.39 6.11
CA ALA A 179 -14.56 35.74 5.86
C ALA A 179 -13.48 36.74 5.42
N ALA A 180 -12.25 36.55 5.89
CA ALA A 180 -11.09 37.30 5.44
C ALA A 180 -10.67 36.96 4.00
N LEU A 181 -11.01 35.76 3.52
CA LEU A 181 -10.87 35.36 2.13
C LEU A 181 -12.09 35.83 1.32
N THR A 182 -12.15 37.13 1.03
CA THR A 182 -13.26 37.67 0.23
C THR A 182 -13.29 37.04 -1.18
N GLY A 183 -14.46 36.50 -1.57
CA GLY A 183 -14.69 35.96 -2.92
C GLY A 183 -14.21 34.53 -3.18
N VAL A 184 -13.89 33.73 -2.15
CA VAL A 184 -13.50 32.32 -2.31
C VAL A 184 -14.73 31.41 -2.49
N ASP A 185 -14.65 30.53 -3.49
CA ASP A 185 -15.54 29.38 -3.63
C ASP A 185 -15.16 28.30 -2.62
N VAL A 186 -16.03 28.06 -1.63
CA VAL A 186 -15.84 27.01 -0.61
C VAL A 186 -15.66 25.62 -1.25
N SER A 187 -16.30 25.38 -2.39
CA SER A 187 -16.15 24.11 -3.11
C SER A 187 -14.77 23.98 -3.76
N GLY A 188 -14.21 25.07 -4.29
CA GLY A 188 -12.82 25.11 -4.76
C GLY A 188 -11.82 24.89 -3.62
N LEU A 189 -12.00 25.59 -2.49
CA LEU A 189 -11.18 25.42 -1.30
C LEU A 189 -11.22 23.99 -0.75
N ALA A 190 -12.41 23.38 -0.71
CA ALA A 190 -12.58 22.00 -0.27
C ALA A 190 -11.89 21.01 -1.21
N ARG A 191 -11.86 21.28 -2.52
CA ARG A 191 -11.15 20.44 -3.49
C ARG A 191 -9.64 20.56 -3.36
N ASP A 192 -9.12 21.77 -3.17
CA ASP A 192 -7.69 21.99 -2.92
C ASP A 192 -7.28 21.28 -1.64
N PHE A 193 -8.06 21.45 -0.57
CA PHE A 193 -7.84 20.77 0.69
C PHE A 193 -7.94 19.24 0.57
N ALA A 194 -8.90 18.72 -0.21
CA ALA A 194 -8.98 17.31 -0.54
C ALA A 194 -7.72 16.80 -1.26
N GLY A 195 -7.10 17.62 -2.10
CA GLY A 195 -5.82 17.32 -2.75
C GLY A 195 -4.68 17.17 -1.75
N GLU A 196 -4.58 18.08 -0.77
CA GLU A 196 -3.56 17.98 0.28
C GLU A 196 -3.78 16.74 1.17
N VAL A 197 -5.04 16.41 1.49
CA VAL A 197 -5.38 15.18 2.23
C VAL A 197 -5.06 13.92 1.41
N ASP A 198 -5.32 13.93 0.09
CA ASP A 198 -4.93 12.84 -0.82
C ASP A 198 -3.42 12.62 -0.80
N ASP A 199 -2.63 13.69 -0.96
CA ASP A 199 -1.17 13.64 -0.89
C ASP A 199 -0.67 13.07 0.45
N ALA A 200 -1.27 13.50 1.56
CA ALA A 200 -0.92 12.99 2.88
C ALA A 200 -1.21 11.48 3.03
N ILE A 201 -2.35 11.01 2.52
CA ILE A 201 -2.71 9.57 2.52
C ILE A 201 -1.68 8.77 1.74
N TRP A 202 -1.37 9.18 0.50
CA TRP A 202 -0.43 8.46 -0.35
C TRP A 202 1.01 8.50 0.18
N ALA A 203 1.43 9.62 0.76
CA ALA A 203 2.74 9.75 1.38
C ALA A 203 2.89 8.79 2.56
N GLU A 204 1.87 8.71 3.43
CA GLU A 204 1.89 7.81 4.58
C GLU A 204 1.81 6.33 4.14
N MET A 205 1.00 6.00 3.14
CA MET A 205 0.99 4.65 2.54
C MET A 205 2.36 4.26 1.97
N GLY A 206 3.01 5.16 1.22
CA GLY A 206 4.34 4.92 0.67
C GLY A 206 5.38 4.71 1.77
N ARG A 207 5.28 5.46 2.88
CA ARG A 207 6.14 5.27 4.06
C ARG A 207 5.93 3.90 4.70
N GLN A 208 4.69 3.42 4.78
CA GLN A 208 4.38 2.09 5.31
C GLN A 208 4.87 0.98 4.38
N GLU A 209 4.72 1.14 3.06
CA GLU A 209 5.30 0.23 2.08
C GLU A 209 6.83 0.14 2.26
N ALA A 210 7.50 1.29 2.34
CA ALA A 210 8.94 1.36 2.54
C ALA A 210 9.38 0.65 3.84
N ALA A 211 8.64 0.86 4.93
CA ALA A 211 8.90 0.22 6.21
C ALA A 211 8.72 -1.31 6.14
N ILE A 212 7.67 -1.79 5.45
CA ILE A 212 7.43 -3.22 5.22
C ILE A 212 8.53 -3.83 4.36
N ARG A 213 9.00 -3.13 3.34
CA ARG A 213 10.12 -3.59 2.49
C ARG A 213 11.43 -3.68 3.28
N ALA A 214 11.67 -2.76 4.20
CA ALA A 214 12.86 -2.74 5.05
C ALA A 214 12.83 -3.86 6.11
N ASP A 215 11.66 -4.17 6.68
CA ASP A 215 11.46 -5.29 7.59
C ASP A 215 10.17 -6.07 7.28
N PRO A 216 10.24 -7.02 6.31
CA PRO A 216 9.06 -7.81 5.94
C PRO A 216 8.53 -8.67 7.10
N ARG A 217 9.40 -9.04 8.06
CA ARG A 217 9.02 -9.92 9.18
C ARG A 217 8.04 -9.24 10.14
N SER A 218 8.05 -7.91 10.21
CA SER A 218 7.09 -7.13 11.00
C SER A 218 5.63 -7.41 10.62
N THR A 219 5.36 -7.81 9.37
CA THR A 219 4.01 -8.11 8.86
C THR A 219 3.43 -9.41 9.39
N LYS A 220 4.29 -10.35 9.80
CA LYS A 220 3.92 -11.74 10.13
C LYS A 220 3.17 -12.47 9.00
N ASP A 221 3.27 -11.99 7.77
CA ASP A 221 2.67 -12.61 6.59
C ASP A 221 3.74 -13.47 5.86
N PRO A 222 3.66 -14.81 5.92
CA PRO A 222 4.67 -15.68 5.33
C PRO A 222 4.77 -15.57 3.80
N VAL A 223 3.67 -15.20 3.13
CA VAL A 223 3.64 -15.00 1.68
C VAL A 223 4.44 -13.76 1.30
N LEU A 224 4.16 -12.66 1.99
CA LEU A 224 4.83 -11.39 1.75
C LEU A 224 6.31 -11.45 2.15
N ILE A 225 6.62 -12.07 3.30
CA ILE A 225 7.99 -12.32 3.75
C ILE A 225 8.75 -13.12 2.69
N GLY A 226 8.17 -14.22 2.19
CA GLY A 226 8.80 -15.06 1.18
C GLY A 226 9.03 -14.32 -0.15
N ALA A 227 8.06 -13.53 -0.58
CA ALA A 227 8.14 -12.76 -1.82
C ALA A 227 9.21 -11.67 -1.78
N LEU A 228 9.33 -10.94 -0.67
CA LEU A 228 10.33 -9.88 -0.50
C LEU A 228 11.73 -10.44 -0.17
N ALA A 229 11.83 -11.60 0.48
CA ALA A 229 13.11 -12.27 0.73
C ALA A 229 13.73 -12.90 -0.52
N ALA A 230 12.93 -13.27 -1.52
CA ALA A 230 13.42 -13.84 -2.78
C ALA A 230 14.04 -12.80 -3.74
N GLY A 231 13.94 -11.51 -3.41
CA GLY A 231 14.50 -10.40 -4.20
C GLY A 231 15.95 -10.02 -3.85
N TYR A 232 16.61 -10.76 -2.94
CA TYR A 232 17.99 -10.53 -2.51
C TYR A 232 18.77 -11.84 -2.37
#